data_AF-A0A4Q6BQ68-F1
#
_entry.id   AF-A0A4Q6BQ68-F1
#
_cell.length_a   1.000
_cell.length_b   1.000
_cell.length_c   1.000
_cell.angle_alpha   90.00
_cell.angle_beta   90.00
_cell.angle_gamma   90.00
#
_symmetry.space_group_name_H-M   'P 1'
#
loop_
_entity.id
_entity.type
_entity.pdbx_description
1 polymer ?
#
loop_
_entity_poly.entity_id
_entity_poly.type
_entity_poly.pdbx_seq_one_letter_code
_entity_poly.pdbx_strand_id
1 'polypeptide(L)'
;TVPSQDMVLGLYYVTKGRKSTPEYPIIGEGMTFYGAEEVIIAINEKKVSKHANVNVRTKVRNEKGELETKIIETVAGRVLFNQSVPEEVGYINELLTKKKLQQIISYIFKISGVSKTAQFLDDIKELGFQMAFKGGLSIGLSDVKVPDAKEKLIGEAKQEVESVWNNYLMGLITENERYNQVIDIWTRVNSRITETLMKQLEADQQGFNSIFMMMHSGARGSREQIRQLGGMRGLMAKPQKNLQGSVGEIIENPILSNFKEGLDVLEYFISTHGARKGLADTALKTADAGYLTRRLHDVAQDVIITEDDCGTLRGLQISALKDNEDIVEPLSERILGRVTVHDVYNPLTKELIVAGGSEINEEIAAAIDETSIETVEIRSVLTCEAKKGVCAKCYGRNLATGRMVDIGEAVGVIASQSIGEPGTQLTLRTFHVGGTASNIAVDASI
;
A
#
# COMPACT_ATOMS: atom_id res chain seq x y z
N THR A 1 1.35 -16.74 2.73
CA THR A 1 0.28 -15.72 2.89
C THR A 1 0.82 -14.60 3.77
N VAL A 2 0.51 -13.35 3.44
CA VAL A 2 0.99 -12.19 4.21
C VAL A 2 0.07 -11.94 5.41
N PRO A 3 0.59 -11.60 6.61
CA PRO A 3 -0.23 -11.16 7.73
C PRO A 3 -1.21 -10.05 7.34
N SER A 4 -2.45 -10.14 7.83
CA SER A 4 -3.49 -9.15 7.55
C SER A 4 -4.31 -8.85 8.80
N GLN A 5 -4.97 -7.69 8.80
CA GLN A 5 -5.89 -7.26 9.86
C GLN A 5 -5.26 -7.36 11.26
N ASP A 6 -5.86 -8.16 12.15
CA ASP A 6 -5.52 -8.25 13.57
C ASP A 6 -4.08 -8.70 13.81
N MET A 7 -3.54 -9.57 12.95
CA MET A 7 -2.12 -9.97 13.02
C MET A 7 -1.20 -8.77 12.87
N VAL A 8 -1.47 -7.91 11.89
CA VAL A 8 -0.68 -6.69 11.64
C VAL A 8 -0.85 -5.72 12.80
N LEU A 9 -2.06 -5.58 13.34
CA LEU A 9 -2.33 -4.69 14.45
C LEU A 9 -1.58 -5.11 15.73
N GLY A 10 -1.53 -6.41 16.04
CA GLY A 10 -0.79 -6.93 17.18
C GLY A 10 0.73 -6.75 17.05
N LEU A 11 1.28 -6.99 15.85
CA LEU A 11 2.69 -6.77 15.54
C LEU A 11 3.05 -5.27 15.57
N TYR A 12 2.16 -4.42 15.06
CA TYR A 12 2.33 -2.97 15.14
C TYR A 12 2.31 -2.50 16.60
N TYR A 13 1.35 -2.98 17.39
CA TYR A 13 1.25 -2.64 18.81
C TYR A 13 2.52 -3.01 19.58
N VAL A 14 3.00 -4.25 19.45
CA VAL A 14 4.18 -4.70 20.19
C VAL A 14 5.46 -3.96 19.78
N THR A 15 5.57 -3.51 18.53
CA THR A 15 6.77 -2.82 18.02
C THR A 15 6.73 -1.30 18.15
N LYS A 16 5.60 -0.75 18.58
CA LYS A 16 5.44 0.68 18.85
C LYS A 16 6.05 1.05 20.20
N GLY A 17 7.04 1.93 20.18
CA GLY A 17 7.61 2.54 21.37
C GLY A 17 6.70 3.65 21.89
N ARG A 18 6.73 3.85 23.20
CA ARG A 18 6.05 4.96 23.89
C ARG A 18 7.09 5.65 24.77
N LYS A 19 7.02 6.98 24.88
CA LYS A 19 7.88 7.76 25.77
C LYS A 19 7.20 7.93 27.13
N SER A 20 7.95 7.82 28.21
CA SER A 20 7.39 8.04 29.55
C SER A 20 6.90 9.49 29.66
N THR A 21 5.65 9.66 30.10
CA THR A 21 5.09 10.96 30.48
C THR A 21 4.76 10.93 31.97
N PRO A 22 4.69 12.10 32.65
CA PRO A 22 4.29 12.17 34.05
C PRO A 22 2.95 11.48 34.34
N GLU A 23 2.05 11.46 33.35
CA GLU A 23 0.72 10.82 33.41
C GLU A 23 0.76 9.30 33.19
N TYR A 24 1.77 8.80 32.47
CA TYR A 24 1.95 7.38 32.16
C TYR A 24 3.43 7.00 32.24
N PRO A 25 3.94 6.68 33.46
CA PRO A 25 5.32 6.29 33.63
C PRO A 25 5.57 4.94 32.96
N ILE A 26 6.54 4.90 32.05
CA ILE A 26 6.95 3.65 31.40
C ILE A 26 8.08 3.04 32.18
N ILE A 27 7.80 1.89 32.78
CA ILE A 27 8.77 1.13 33.56
C ILE A 27 9.82 0.55 32.61
N GLY A 28 11.09 0.79 32.92
CA GLY A 28 12.23 0.22 32.20
C GLY A 28 12.74 1.02 31.00
N GLU A 29 12.31 2.28 30.84
CA GLU A 29 12.87 3.17 29.80
C GLU A 29 14.36 3.45 30.06
N GLY A 30 15.18 3.30 29.01
CA GLY A 30 16.64 3.55 29.05
C GLY A 30 17.46 2.43 29.70
N MET A 31 16.83 1.32 30.13
CA MET A 31 17.57 0.16 30.65
C MET A 31 18.40 -0.49 29.55
N THR A 32 19.58 -1.01 29.94
CA THR A 32 20.49 -1.71 29.03
C THR A 32 20.53 -3.18 29.39
N PHE A 33 20.33 -4.05 28.39
CA PHE A 33 20.27 -5.50 28.53
C PHE A 33 21.39 -6.19 27.75
N TYR A 34 21.89 -7.31 28.29
CA TYR A 34 22.98 -8.07 27.67
C TYR A 34 22.51 -8.85 26.43
N GLY A 35 21.22 -9.16 26.33
CA GLY A 35 20.66 -10.00 25.27
C GLY A 35 19.14 -10.10 25.34
N ALA A 36 18.57 -10.87 24.41
CA ALA A 36 17.12 -10.98 24.28
C ALA A 36 16.43 -11.72 25.44
N GLU A 37 17.09 -12.74 26.00
CA GLU A 37 16.57 -13.53 27.12
C GLU A 37 16.30 -12.66 28.35
N GLU A 38 17.21 -11.75 28.67
CA GLU A 38 17.08 -10.84 29.81
C GLU A 38 15.87 -9.90 29.65
N VAL A 39 15.65 -9.42 28.42
CA VAL A 39 14.48 -8.58 28.09
C VAL A 39 13.19 -9.38 28.28
N ILE A 40 13.15 -10.64 27.84
CA ILE A 40 11.98 -11.51 27.99
C ILE A 40 11.68 -11.76 29.47
N ILE A 41 12.71 -12.07 30.27
CA ILE A 41 12.57 -12.26 31.71
C ILE A 41 12.06 -10.96 32.36
N ALA A 42 12.64 -9.80 32.00
CA ALA A 42 12.22 -8.52 32.55
C ALA A 42 10.77 -8.13 32.18
N ILE A 43 10.31 -8.48 30.98
CA ILE A 43 8.91 -8.33 30.56
C ILE A 43 7.99 -9.27 31.36
N ASN A 44 8.39 -10.52 31.54
CA ASN A 44 7.60 -11.53 32.28
C ASN A 44 7.46 -11.16 33.76
N GLU A 45 8.54 -10.65 34.37
CA GLU A 45 8.57 -10.11 35.74
C GLU A 45 7.91 -8.72 35.86
N LYS A 46 7.38 -8.17 34.76
CA LYS A 46 6.73 -6.85 34.68
C LYS A 46 7.61 -5.68 35.12
N LYS A 47 8.94 -5.86 35.07
CA LYS A 47 9.91 -4.80 35.34
C LYS A 47 10.15 -3.89 34.14
N VAL A 48 9.77 -4.34 32.95
CA VAL A 48 9.89 -3.58 31.69
C VAL A 48 8.56 -3.64 30.95
N SER A 49 8.07 -2.48 30.51
CA SER A 49 6.93 -2.41 29.61
C SER A 49 7.33 -2.82 28.20
N LYS A 50 6.44 -3.50 27.47
CA LYS A 50 6.68 -3.90 26.08
C LYS A 50 6.96 -2.71 25.15
N HIS A 51 6.44 -1.53 25.48
CA HIS A 51 6.61 -0.31 24.71
C HIS A 51 7.78 0.55 25.18
N ALA A 52 8.56 0.09 26.18
CA ALA A 52 9.71 0.83 26.67
C ALA A 52 10.84 0.84 25.64
N ASN A 53 11.47 2.00 25.47
CA ASN A 53 12.73 2.13 24.74
C ASN A 53 13.86 1.60 25.62
N VAL A 54 14.62 0.64 25.10
CA VAL A 54 15.66 -0.11 25.81
C VAL A 54 16.90 -0.26 24.92
N ASN A 55 18.06 -0.37 25.54
CA ASN A 55 19.30 -0.66 24.83
C ASN A 55 19.59 -2.15 24.92
N VAL A 56 19.78 -2.83 23.80
CA VAL A 56 20.02 -4.29 23.79
C VAL A 56 21.23 -4.58 22.92
N ARG A 57 22.11 -5.45 23.42
CA ARG A 57 23.21 -6.01 22.62
C ARG A 57 22.65 -7.10 21.69
N THR A 58 22.70 -6.87 20.38
CA THR A 58 22.18 -7.82 19.38
C THR A 58 23.12 -7.95 18.19
N LYS A 59 22.93 -9.01 17.40
CA LYS A 59 23.63 -9.22 16.12
C LYS A 59 22.85 -8.48 15.03
N VAL A 60 23.45 -7.42 14.50
CA VAL A 60 22.89 -6.61 13.42
C VAL A 60 23.65 -6.95 12.14
N ARG A 61 22.93 -7.12 11.04
CA ARG A 61 23.53 -7.32 9.73
C ARG A 61 23.99 -5.97 9.18
N ASN A 62 25.29 -5.85 8.89
CA ASN A 62 25.85 -4.66 8.26
C ASN A 62 25.57 -4.63 6.75
N GLU A 63 25.83 -3.49 6.11
CA GLU A 63 25.71 -3.28 4.65
C GLU A 63 26.54 -4.27 3.81
N LYS A 64 27.59 -4.86 4.40
CA LYS A 64 28.43 -5.91 3.78
C LYS A 64 27.89 -7.34 3.95
N GLY A 65 26.74 -7.51 4.59
CA GLY A 65 26.12 -8.82 4.83
C GLY A 65 26.66 -9.61 6.02
N GLU A 66 27.64 -9.07 6.76
CA GLU A 66 28.20 -9.69 7.95
C GLU A 66 27.42 -9.31 9.23
N LEU A 67 27.32 -10.26 10.17
CA LEU A 67 26.64 -10.06 11.45
C LEU A 67 27.61 -9.48 12.49
N GLU A 68 27.44 -8.20 12.83
CA GLU A 68 28.20 -7.55 13.89
C GLU A 68 27.38 -7.45 15.18
N THR A 69 28.06 -7.64 16.31
CA THR A 69 27.43 -7.47 17.62
C THR A 69 27.52 -6.01 18.05
N LYS A 70 26.39 -5.31 18.11
CA LYS A 70 26.30 -3.91 18.53
C LYS A 70 25.23 -3.72 19.60
N ILE A 71 25.39 -2.68 20.42
CA ILE A 71 24.34 -2.22 21.32
C ILE A 71 23.49 -1.23 20.53
N ILE A 72 22.21 -1.54 20.38
CA ILE A 72 21.26 -0.70 19.65
C ILE A 72 20.15 -0.24 20.58
N GLU A 73 19.67 0.98 20.34
CA GLU A 73 18.43 1.48 20.95
C GLU A 73 17.24 0.87 20.22
N THR A 74 16.38 0.16 20.94
CA THR A 74 15.22 -0.54 20.38
C THR A 74 14.04 -0.50 21.35
N VAL A 75 12.93 -1.09 20.97
CA VAL A 75 11.74 -1.22 21.83
C VAL A 75 11.71 -2.64 22.37
N ALA A 76 11.38 -2.83 23.66
CA ALA A 76 11.38 -4.14 24.29
C ALA A 76 10.52 -5.17 23.52
N GLY A 77 9.39 -4.75 22.93
CA GLY A 77 8.56 -5.59 22.10
C GLY A 77 9.13 -5.91 20.70
N ARG A 78 10.06 -5.11 20.15
CA ARG A 78 10.81 -5.48 18.93
C ARG A 78 11.75 -6.64 19.20
N VAL A 79 12.28 -6.75 20.42
CA VAL A 79 13.12 -7.90 20.82
C VAL A 79 12.30 -9.19 20.77
N LEU A 80 11.04 -9.16 21.22
CA LEU A 80 10.13 -10.30 21.13
C LEU A 80 9.89 -10.73 19.68
N PHE A 81 9.69 -9.78 18.78
CA PHE A 81 9.54 -10.07 17.35
C PHE A 81 10.80 -10.69 16.75
N ASN A 82 11.98 -10.17 17.11
CA ASN A 82 13.26 -10.67 16.61
C ASN A 82 13.63 -12.06 17.11
N GLN A 83 12.93 -12.64 18.10
CA GLN A 83 13.09 -14.06 18.45
C GLN A 83 12.56 -14.99 17.37
N SER A 84 11.55 -14.55 16.62
CA SER A 84 10.99 -15.31 15.51
C SER A 84 11.82 -15.15 14.23
N VAL A 85 12.59 -14.08 14.11
CA VAL A 85 13.39 -13.77 12.91
C VAL A 85 14.56 -14.75 12.80
N PRO A 86 14.80 -15.37 11.62
CA PRO A 86 15.96 -16.25 11.42
C PRO A 86 17.29 -15.52 11.69
N GLU A 87 18.24 -16.19 12.35
CA GLU A 87 19.54 -15.59 12.72
C GLU A 87 20.32 -15.01 11.53
N GLU A 88 20.16 -15.60 10.34
CA GLU A 88 20.82 -15.18 9.09
C GLU A 88 20.44 -13.76 8.65
N VAL A 89 19.24 -13.31 9.00
CA VAL A 89 18.68 -12.03 8.56
C VAL A 89 19.20 -10.88 9.43
N GLY A 90 19.47 -11.17 10.71
CA GLY A 90 19.90 -10.18 11.70
C GLY A 90 18.72 -9.40 12.31
N TYR A 91 19.04 -8.48 13.21
CA TYR A 91 18.05 -7.74 13.98
C TYR A 91 17.30 -6.68 13.15
N ILE A 92 15.97 -6.71 13.20
CA ILE A 92 15.07 -5.77 12.54
C ILE A 92 14.56 -4.74 13.56
N ASN A 93 14.97 -3.47 13.39
CA ASN A 93 14.62 -2.39 14.32
C ASN A 93 13.65 -1.35 13.72
N GLU A 94 12.49 -1.81 13.26
CA GLU A 94 11.50 -0.93 12.64
C GLU A 94 10.10 -1.07 13.26
N LEU A 95 9.26 -0.05 13.04
CA LEU A 95 7.83 -0.12 13.34
C LEU A 95 7.15 -0.97 12.27
N LEU A 96 6.47 -2.05 12.69
CA LEU A 96 5.89 -3.03 11.78
C LEU A 96 4.52 -2.56 11.26
N THR A 97 4.51 -1.85 10.14
CA THR A 97 3.29 -1.58 9.35
C THR A 97 3.08 -2.69 8.33
N LYS A 98 1.87 -2.81 7.76
CA LYS A 98 1.56 -3.81 6.73
C LYS A 98 2.55 -3.80 5.55
N LYS A 99 2.90 -2.61 5.03
CA LYS A 99 3.85 -2.45 3.92
C LYS A 99 5.26 -2.90 4.32
N LYS A 100 5.74 -2.49 5.50
CA LYS A 100 7.05 -2.89 6.03
C LYS A 100 7.14 -4.37 6.30
N LEU A 101 6.07 -4.99 6.82
CA LEU A 101 6.00 -6.44 7.01
C LEU A 101 6.14 -7.20 5.69
N GLN A 102 5.51 -6.73 4.60
CA GLN A 102 5.67 -7.34 3.28
C GLN A 102 7.12 -7.27 2.78
N GLN A 103 7.79 -6.13 2.96
CA GLN A 103 9.19 -5.95 2.61
C GLN A 103 10.10 -6.86 3.44
N ILE A 104 9.88 -6.94 4.75
CA ILE A 104 10.62 -7.82 5.67
C ILE A 104 10.44 -9.30 5.28
N ILE A 105 9.22 -9.74 4.98
CA ILE A 105 8.95 -11.12 4.57
C ILE A 105 9.66 -11.42 3.25
N SER A 106 9.64 -10.51 2.29
CA SER A 106 10.37 -10.65 1.02
C SER A 106 11.88 -10.75 1.25
N TYR A 107 12.43 -9.93 2.15
CA TYR A 107 13.84 -9.96 2.52
C TYR A 107 14.24 -11.29 3.19
N ILE A 108 13.44 -11.78 4.13
CA ILE A 108 13.65 -13.08 4.80
C ILE A 108 13.56 -14.22 3.79
N PHE A 109 12.59 -14.17 2.86
CA PHE A 109 12.43 -15.17 1.81
C PHE A 109 13.67 -15.28 0.91
N LYS A 110 14.27 -14.15 0.54
CA LYS A 110 15.49 -14.10 -0.28
C LYS A 110 16.70 -14.72 0.43
N ILE A 111 16.85 -14.51 1.74
CA ILE A 111 18.03 -14.95 2.49
C ILE A 111 17.89 -16.39 2.98
N SER A 112 16.78 -16.70 3.64
CA SER A 112 16.60 -17.94 4.40
C SER A 112 15.82 -19.01 3.63
N GLY A 113 15.29 -18.68 2.46
CA GLY A 113 14.56 -19.60 1.58
C GLY A 113 13.16 -19.99 2.09
N VAL A 114 12.52 -20.91 1.37
CA VAL A 114 11.09 -21.23 1.53
C VAL A 114 10.75 -21.79 2.91
N SER A 115 11.50 -22.78 3.40
CA SER A 115 11.16 -23.53 4.61
C SER A 115 11.23 -22.67 5.88
N LYS A 116 12.33 -21.94 6.08
CA LYS A 116 12.49 -21.04 7.24
C LYS A 116 11.49 -19.88 7.19
N THR A 117 11.19 -19.36 6.00
CA THR A 117 10.19 -18.31 5.84
C THR A 117 8.79 -18.80 6.21
N ALA A 118 8.43 -20.03 5.85
CA ALA A 118 7.15 -20.61 6.24
C ALA A 118 7.02 -20.72 7.77
N GLN A 119 8.07 -21.19 8.45
CA GLN A 119 8.10 -21.26 9.92
C GLN A 119 7.99 -19.86 10.54
N PHE A 120 8.77 -18.90 10.04
CA PHE A 120 8.69 -17.51 10.47
C PHE A 120 7.27 -16.94 10.34
N LEU A 121 6.56 -17.22 9.24
CA LEU A 121 5.18 -16.77 9.02
C LEU A 121 4.22 -17.34 10.06
N ASP A 122 4.41 -18.59 10.49
CA ASP A 122 3.60 -19.20 11.54
C ASP A 122 3.89 -18.60 12.92
N ASP A 123 5.16 -18.35 13.23
CA ASP A 123 5.58 -17.75 14.50
C ASP A 123 5.06 -16.31 14.66
N ILE A 124 5.16 -15.48 13.61
CA ILE A 124 4.65 -14.10 13.65
C ILE A 124 3.12 -14.05 13.67
N LYS A 125 2.45 -15.05 13.08
CA LYS A 125 0.99 -15.19 13.14
C LYS A 125 0.56 -15.40 14.58
N GLU A 126 1.20 -16.34 15.29
CA GLU A 126 0.90 -16.59 16.69
C GLU A 126 1.23 -15.38 17.57
N LEU A 127 2.41 -14.79 17.40
CA LEU A 127 2.82 -13.57 18.12
C LEU A 127 1.82 -12.42 17.89
N GLY A 128 1.43 -12.20 16.63
CA GLY A 128 0.48 -11.17 16.24
C GLY A 128 -0.87 -11.33 16.93
N PHE A 129 -1.45 -12.53 16.90
CA PHE A 129 -2.73 -12.80 17.57
C PHE A 129 -2.63 -12.68 19.09
N GLN A 130 -1.58 -13.24 19.71
CA GLN A 130 -1.39 -13.13 21.15
C GLN A 130 -1.22 -11.69 21.61
N MET A 131 -0.49 -10.87 20.85
CA MET A 131 -0.27 -9.46 21.18
C MET A 131 -1.51 -8.61 20.90
N ALA A 132 -2.28 -8.90 19.86
CA ALA A 132 -3.57 -8.26 19.61
C ALA A 132 -4.55 -8.54 20.77
N PHE A 133 -4.66 -9.81 21.20
CA PHE A 133 -5.51 -10.21 22.32
C PHE A 133 -5.09 -9.53 23.63
N LYS A 134 -3.79 -9.58 23.98
CA LYS A 134 -3.24 -8.95 25.19
C LYS A 134 -3.30 -7.42 25.14
N GLY A 135 -3.27 -6.83 23.95
CA GLY A 135 -3.34 -5.39 23.75
C GLY A 135 -4.72 -4.80 24.07
N GLY A 136 -5.79 -5.61 24.01
CA GLY A 136 -7.12 -5.19 24.42
C GLY A 136 -7.65 -3.98 23.65
N LEU A 137 -7.23 -3.81 22.40
CA LEU A 137 -7.60 -2.66 21.57
C LEU A 137 -9.11 -2.69 21.30
N SER A 138 -9.77 -1.59 21.66
CA SER A 138 -11.21 -1.40 21.47
C SER A 138 -11.46 -0.08 20.75
N ILE A 139 -12.64 0.08 20.17
CA ILE A 139 -13.10 1.33 19.56
C ILE A 139 -14.22 1.88 20.42
N GLY A 140 -13.94 2.99 21.10
CA GLY A 140 -14.93 3.77 21.84
C GLY A 140 -15.34 5.06 21.10
N LEU A 141 -16.49 5.61 21.47
CA LEU A 141 -16.93 6.93 20.98
C LEU A 141 -15.97 8.06 21.43
N SER A 142 -15.27 7.86 22.55
CA SER A 142 -14.21 8.72 23.06
C SER A 142 -12.99 8.83 22.15
N ASP A 143 -12.71 7.76 21.38
CA ASP A 143 -11.52 7.64 20.55
C ASP A 143 -11.68 8.41 19.24
N VAL A 144 -12.93 8.57 18.78
CA VAL A 144 -13.27 9.44 17.66
C VAL A 144 -13.20 10.89 18.14
N LYS A 145 -12.12 11.60 17.84
CA LYS A 145 -11.99 13.04 18.12
C LYS A 145 -12.64 13.86 17.00
N VAL A 146 -13.21 15.01 17.36
CA VAL A 146 -13.70 16.01 16.41
C VAL A 146 -12.81 17.25 16.59
N PRO A 147 -12.26 17.84 15.51
CA PRO A 147 -11.40 19.01 15.65
C PRO A 147 -12.18 20.25 16.08
N ASP A 148 -11.75 20.94 17.14
CA ASP A 148 -12.38 22.19 17.59
C ASP A 148 -12.31 23.30 16.51
N ALA A 149 -11.29 23.26 15.66
CA ALA A 149 -11.14 24.18 14.53
C ALA A 149 -12.20 24.00 13.44
N LYS A 150 -12.97 22.91 13.46
CA LYS A 150 -13.97 22.57 12.43
C LYS A 150 -15.00 23.67 12.25
N GLU A 151 -15.64 24.14 13.32
CA GLU A 151 -16.70 25.15 13.23
C GLU A 151 -16.19 26.46 12.63
N LYS A 152 -14.98 26.87 13.02
CA LYS A 152 -14.32 28.05 12.48
C LYS A 152 -14.06 27.91 10.97
N LEU A 153 -13.48 26.79 10.54
CA LEU A 153 -13.19 26.52 9.13
C LEU A 153 -14.46 26.46 8.28
N ILE A 154 -15.55 25.90 8.81
CA ILE A 154 -16.84 25.88 8.12
C ILE A 154 -17.44 27.29 8.03
N GLY A 155 -17.30 28.11 9.08
CA GLY A 155 -17.74 29.51 9.07
C GLY A 155 -17.02 30.34 8.00
N GLU A 156 -15.69 30.22 7.92
CA GLU A 156 -14.86 30.86 6.88
C GLU A 156 -15.30 30.39 5.48
N ALA A 157 -15.51 29.09 5.29
CA ALA A 157 -15.96 28.53 4.01
C ALA A 157 -17.33 29.07 3.57
N LYS A 158 -18.28 29.23 4.49
CA LYS A 158 -19.61 29.79 4.20
C LYS A 158 -19.52 31.23 3.72
N GLN A 159 -18.65 32.04 4.33
CA GLN A 159 -18.43 33.44 3.91
C GLN A 159 -17.78 33.50 2.53
N GLU A 160 -16.80 32.63 2.24
CA GLU A 160 -16.22 32.53 0.90
C GLU A 160 -17.28 32.14 -0.15
N VAL A 161 -18.13 31.15 0.14
CA VAL A 161 -19.21 30.75 -0.77
C VAL A 161 -20.21 31.89 -1.00
N GLU A 162 -20.56 32.65 0.03
CA GLU A 162 -21.41 33.83 -0.10
C GLU A 162 -20.78 34.91 -0.99
N SER A 163 -19.46 35.13 -0.89
CA SER A 163 -18.75 36.06 -1.77
C SER A 163 -18.79 35.62 -3.25
N VAL A 164 -18.69 34.31 -3.51
CA VAL A 164 -18.82 33.74 -4.87
C VAL A 164 -20.25 33.95 -5.39
N TRP A 165 -21.26 33.73 -4.56
CA TRP A 165 -22.66 34.02 -4.92
C TRP A 165 -22.89 35.50 -5.21
N ASN A 166 -22.30 36.41 -4.44
CA ASN A 166 -22.39 37.84 -4.70
C ASN A 166 -21.75 38.23 -6.04
N ASN A 167 -20.59 37.67 -6.38
CA ASN A 167 -19.95 37.88 -7.68
C ASN A 167 -20.83 37.39 -8.84
N TYR A 168 -21.52 36.26 -8.66
CA TYR A 168 -22.47 35.73 -9.62
C TYR A 168 -23.69 36.67 -9.79
N LEU A 169 -24.27 37.14 -8.68
CA LEU A 169 -25.40 38.07 -8.69
C LEU A 169 -25.04 39.43 -9.32
N MET A 170 -23.78 39.86 -9.19
CA MET A 170 -23.25 41.05 -9.86
C MET A 170 -22.91 40.84 -11.34
N GLY A 171 -23.03 39.61 -11.85
CA GLY A 171 -22.74 39.26 -13.24
C GLY A 171 -21.25 39.18 -13.59
N LEU A 172 -20.37 39.03 -12.59
CA LEU A 172 -18.91 38.96 -12.79
C LEU A 172 -18.42 37.57 -13.21
N ILE A 173 -19.17 36.53 -12.87
CA ILE A 173 -18.82 35.12 -13.15
C ILE A 173 -20.01 34.37 -13.76
N THR A 174 -19.71 33.31 -14.51
CA THR A 174 -20.72 32.42 -15.09
C THR A 174 -21.20 31.36 -14.08
N GLU A 175 -22.33 30.70 -14.37
CA GLU A 175 -22.87 29.63 -13.50
C GLU A 175 -21.92 28.43 -13.35
N ASN A 176 -21.22 28.07 -14.44
CA ASN A 176 -20.24 26.98 -14.39
C ASN A 176 -19.02 27.34 -13.52
N GLU A 177 -18.55 28.59 -13.61
CA GLU A 177 -17.46 29.08 -12.76
C GLU A 177 -17.88 29.17 -11.30
N ARG A 178 -19.11 29.64 -11.01
CA ARG A 178 -19.70 29.61 -9.66
C ARG A 178 -19.70 28.19 -9.09
N TYR A 179 -20.25 27.25 -9.84
CA TYR A 179 -20.36 25.85 -9.42
C TYR A 179 -18.99 25.22 -9.12
N ASN A 180 -18.01 25.38 -10.01
CA ASN A 180 -16.66 24.86 -9.81
C ASN A 180 -15.96 25.51 -8.61
N GLN A 181 -16.06 26.84 -8.46
CA GLN A 181 -15.46 27.54 -7.31
C GLN A 181 -16.05 27.09 -5.97
N VAL A 182 -17.37 26.87 -5.90
CA VAL A 182 -18.02 26.35 -4.68
C VAL A 182 -17.50 24.95 -4.33
N ILE A 183 -17.36 24.07 -5.31
CA ILE A 183 -16.81 22.72 -5.12
C ILE A 183 -15.36 22.78 -4.63
N ASP A 184 -14.54 23.65 -5.21
CA ASP A 184 -13.14 23.80 -4.85
C ASP A 184 -12.98 24.31 -3.41
N ILE A 185 -13.79 25.29 -2.99
CA ILE A 185 -13.81 25.80 -1.61
C ILE A 185 -14.09 24.67 -0.64
N TRP A 186 -15.14 23.88 -0.87
CA TRP A 186 -15.51 22.77 0.01
C TRP A 186 -14.48 21.65 0.02
N THR A 187 -13.87 21.33 -1.14
CA THR A 187 -12.83 20.32 -1.25
C THR A 187 -11.57 20.70 -0.46
N ARG A 188 -11.17 21.98 -0.54
CA ARG A 188 -10.04 22.53 0.21
C ARG A 188 -10.29 22.50 1.72
N VAL A 189 -11.48 22.92 2.15
CA VAL A 189 -11.87 22.96 3.58
C VAL A 189 -11.94 21.54 4.14
N ASN A 190 -12.51 20.59 3.41
CA ASN A 190 -12.56 19.19 3.79
C ASN A 190 -11.15 18.59 3.99
N SER A 191 -10.21 18.93 3.10
CA SER A 191 -8.81 18.50 3.21
C SER A 191 -8.13 19.07 4.46
N ARG A 192 -8.32 20.36 4.75
CA ARG A 192 -7.79 21.03 5.97
C ARG A 192 -8.34 20.42 7.26
N ILE A 193 -9.65 20.15 7.32
CA ILE A 193 -10.28 19.49 8.47
C ILE A 193 -9.69 18.09 8.67
N THR A 194 -9.51 17.34 7.57
CA THR A 194 -8.93 16.00 7.60
C THR A 194 -7.50 15.99 8.13
N GLU A 195 -6.66 16.93 7.68
CA GLU A 195 -5.28 17.06 8.17
C GLU A 195 -5.23 17.44 9.65
N THR A 196 -6.09 18.35 10.08
CA THR A 196 -6.17 18.77 11.49
C THR A 196 -6.59 17.61 12.38
N LEU A 197 -7.60 16.84 11.95
CA LEU A 197 -8.05 15.63 12.64
C LEU A 197 -6.93 14.60 12.75
N MET A 198 -6.18 14.36 11.66
CA MET A 198 -5.09 13.39 11.67
C MET A 198 -3.97 13.77 12.63
N LYS A 199 -3.57 15.04 12.65
CA LYS A 199 -2.57 15.55 13.59
C LYS A 199 -3.03 15.40 15.05
N GLN A 200 -4.30 15.66 15.33
CA GLN A 200 -4.86 15.48 16.68
C GLN A 200 -4.87 14.00 17.10
N LEU A 201 -5.26 13.09 16.22
CA LEU A 201 -5.26 11.65 16.49
C LEU A 201 -3.84 11.09 16.66
N GLU A 202 -2.86 11.62 15.93
CA GLU A 202 -1.45 11.26 16.08
C GLU A 202 -0.87 11.73 17.42
N ALA A 203 -1.25 12.93 17.88
CA ALA A 203 -0.83 13.46 19.17
C ALA A 203 -1.52 12.75 20.35
N ASP A 204 -2.76 12.28 20.16
CA ASP A 204 -3.56 11.63 21.21
C ASP A 204 -2.86 10.37 21.76
N GLN A 205 -2.56 10.40 23.05
CA GLN A 205 -1.80 9.34 23.74
C GLN A 205 -0.47 8.97 23.05
N GLN A 206 0.21 9.93 22.39
CA GLN A 206 1.40 9.66 21.54
C GLN A 206 1.11 8.66 20.40
N GLY A 207 -0.09 8.73 19.85
CA GLY A 207 -0.55 7.88 18.75
C GLY A 207 -1.03 6.50 19.21
N PHE A 208 -1.25 6.28 20.51
CA PHE A 208 -1.86 5.04 21.03
C PHE A 208 -3.39 5.06 20.98
N ASN A 209 -4.00 6.08 20.37
CA ASN A 209 -5.41 6.04 20.00
C ASN A 209 -5.69 4.83 19.08
N SER A 210 -6.67 3.99 19.46
CA SER A 210 -6.98 2.74 18.75
C SER A 210 -7.32 2.95 17.28
N ILE A 211 -8.07 3.99 16.95
CA ILE A 211 -8.49 4.29 15.57
C ILE A 211 -7.28 4.69 14.74
N PHE A 212 -6.40 5.52 15.31
CA PHE A 212 -5.16 5.91 14.66
C PHE A 212 -4.25 4.69 14.42
N MET A 213 -4.09 3.83 15.42
CA MET A 213 -3.27 2.61 15.29
C MET A 213 -3.80 1.66 14.21
N MET A 214 -5.11 1.45 14.12
CA MET A 214 -5.71 0.58 13.09
C MET A 214 -5.42 1.09 11.68
N MET A 215 -5.55 2.40 11.46
CA MET A 215 -5.28 3.01 10.15
C MET A 215 -3.78 3.08 9.85
N HIS A 216 -2.96 3.58 10.77
CA HIS A 216 -1.52 3.74 10.56
C HIS A 216 -0.80 2.39 10.41
N SER A 217 -1.25 1.34 11.10
CA SER A 217 -0.71 -0.01 10.90
C SER A 217 -1.07 -0.59 9.53
N GLY A 218 -2.11 -0.08 8.87
CA GLY A 218 -2.68 -0.66 7.66
C GLY A 218 -3.48 -1.95 7.92
N ALA A 219 -3.83 -2.23 9.18
CA ALA A 219 -4.65 -3.37 9.56
C ALA A 219 -6.09 -3.19 9.08
N ARG A 220 -6.70 -2.04 9.38
CA ARG A 220 -8.08 -1.71 9.02
C ARG A 220 -8.30 -0.20 9.10
N GLY A 221 -9.09 0.35 8.19
CA GLY A 221 -9.35 1.78 8.17
C GLY A 221 -8.52 2.50 7.11
N SER A 222 -9.14 3.45 6.41
CA SER A 222 -8.45 4.41 5.54
C SER A 222 -8.55 5.83 6.13
N ARG A 223 -7.71 6.74 5.62
CA ARG A 223 -7.78 8.17 5.97
C ARG A 223 -9.17 8.75 5.70
N GLU A 224 -9.81 8.32 4.61
CA GLU A 224 -11.16 8.74 4.24
C GLU A 224 -12.24 8.22 5.19
N GLN A 225 -12.09 7.00 5.71
CA GLN A 225 -13.06 6.45 6.67
C GLN A 225 -12.98 7.19 8.01
N ILE A 226 -11.77 7.48 8.50
CA ILE A 226 -11.58 8.28 9.72
C ILE A 226 -12.13 9.71 9.53
N ARG A 227 -11.91 10.31 8.36
CA ARG A 227 -12.50 11.60 8.00
C ARG A 227 -14.02 11.61 8.17
N GLN A 228 -14.71 10.58 7.73
CA GLN A 228 -16.17 10.49 7.86
C GLN A 228 -16.62 10.31 9.33
N LEU A 229 -15.78 9.73 10.19
CA LEU A 229 -16.10 9.52 11.60
C LEU A 229 -16.03 10.81 12.43
N GLY A 230 -14.93 11.57 12.30
CA GLY A 230 -14.65 12.72 13.17
C GLY A 230 -14.47 14.08 12.45
N GLY A 231 -14.36 14.09 11.13
CA GLY A 231 -14.16 15.30 10.34
C GLY A 231 -15.48 15.84 9.81
N MET A 232 -15.62 15.84 8.49
CA MET A 232 -16.87 16.07 7.76
C MET A 232 -17.02 14.98 6.69
N ARG A 233 -18.26 14.65 6.33
CA ARG A 233 -18.49 13.66 5.28
C ARG A 233 -18.16 14.20 3.88
N GLY A 234 -18.43 15.49 3.63
CA GLY A 234 -18.02 16.19 2.42
C GLY A 234 -19.03 16.15 1.28
N LEU A 235 -18.53 16.32 0.05
CA LEU A 235 -19.31 16.39 -1.18
C LEU A 235 -19.70 15.00 -1.70
N MET A 236 -20.96 14.84 -2.10
CA MET A 236 -21.50 13.57 -2.62
C MET A 236 -21.68 13.62 -4.13
N ALA A 237 -21.51 12.47 -4.79
CA ALA A 237 -21.78 12.34 -6.22
C ALA A 237 -23.27 12.12 -6.50
N LYS A 238 -23.81 12.83 -7.48
CA LYS A 238 -25.18 12.67 -7.97
C LYS A 238 -25.25 11.48 -8.95
N PRO A 239 -26.30 10.64 -8.85
CA PRO A 239 -26.52 9.58 -9.81
C PRO A 239 -27.15 10.14 -11.09
N GLN A 240 -26.32 10.56 -12.06
CA GLN A 240 -26.77 10.81 -13.43
C GLN A 240 -26.14 9.79 -14.41
N LYS A 241 -26.92 9.41 -15.43
CA LYS A 241 -26.48 8.68 -16.61
C LYS A 241 -26.23 9.70 -17.71
N ASN A 242 -25.04 10.28 -17.78
CA ASN A 242 -24.69 11.05 -18.98
C ASN A 242 -24.13 10.08 -20.02
N LEU A 243 -24.64 10.19 -21.25
CA LEU A 243 -24.30 9.36 -22.42
C LEU A 243 -22.82 9.51 -22.86
N GLN A 244 -22.08 10.44 -22.25
CA GLN A 244 -20.72 10.82 -22.59
C GLN A 244 -19.87 10.87 -21.32
N GLY A 245 -19.47 9.70 -20.80
CA GLY A 245 -18.25 9.46 -20.01
C GLY A 245 -17.86 10.39 -18.85
N SER A 246 -18.70 11.34 -18.45
CA SER A 246 -18.36 12.35 -17.46
C SER A 246 -18.60 11.81 -16.05
N VAL A 247 -17.62 12.10 -15.19
CA VAL A 247 -17.66 11.87 -13.75
C VAL A 247 -19.00 12.41 -13.22
N GLY A 248 -19.68 11.62 -12.38
CA GLY A 248 -21.01 12.00 -11.88
C GLY A 248 -20.98 13.40 -11.27
N GLU A 249 -21.93 14.25 -11.69
CA GLU A 249 -22.09 15.63 -11.21
C GLU A 249 -22.06 15.66 -9.68
N ILE A 250 -21.28 16.55 -9.09
CA ILE A 250 -21.14 16.66 -7.63
C ILE A 250 -22.28 17.52 -7.09
N ILE A 251 -22.87 17.12 -5.96
CA ILE A 251 -23.90 17.93 -5.30
C ILE A 251 -23.20 19.11 -4.59
N GLU A 252 -23.58 20.34 -4.95
CA GLU A 252 -22.96 21.57 -4.42
C GLU A 252 -23.12 21.75 -2.90
N ASN A 253 -24.18 21.18 -2.32
CA ASN A 253 -24.45 21.22 -0.89
C ASN A 253 -23.72 20.06 -0.18
N PRO A 254 -22.63 20.33 0.56
CA PRO A 254 -21.88 19.28 1.25
C PRO A 254 -22.61 18.82 2.50
N ILE A 255 -22.24 17.62 2.97
CA ILE A 255 -22.60 17.12 4.29
C ILE A 255 -21.54 17.61 5.29
N LEU A 256 -21.94 18.52 6.17
CA LEU A 256 -21.05 19.18 7.13
C LEU A 256 -20.85 18.32 8.38
N SER A 257 -21.86 17.53 8.73
CA SER A 257 -21.84 16.67 9.90
C SER A 257 -20.96 15.43 9.69
N ASN A 258 -20.58 14.79 10.79
CA ASN A 258 -19.87 13.52 10.80
C ASN A 258 -20.68 12.43 11.51
N PHE A 259 -20.23 11.18 11.45
CA PHE A 259 -20.96 10.07 12.08
C PHE A 259 -21.01 10.15 13.61
N LYS A 260 -20.05 10.84 14.26
CA LYS A 260 -20.07 11.03 15.70
C LYS A 260 -21.12 12.06 16.14
N GLU A 261 -21.30 13.13 15.38
CA GLU A 261 -22.30 14.18 15.61
C GLU A 261 -23.70 13.75 15.18
N GLY A 262 -23.79 12.84 14.20
CA GLY A 262 -25.05 12.43 13.57
C GLY A 262 -25.29 13.18 12.26
N LEU A 263 -26.23 12.68 11.46
CA LEU A 263 -26.61 13.27 10.17
C LEU A 263 -28.06 13.75 10.26
N ASP A 264 -28.34 14.93 9.71
CA ASP A 264 -29.74 15.34 9.52
C ASP A 264 -30.44 14.49 8.46
N VAL A 265 -31.77 14.50 8.45
CA VAL A 265 -32.59 13.72 7.51
C VAL A 265 -32.23 14.03 6.06
N LEU A 266 -32.00 15.31 5.73
CA LEU A 266 -31.62 15.72 4.39
C LEU A 266 -30.21 15.24 4.02
N GLU A 267 -29.24 15.39 4.93
CA GLU A 267 -27.86 14.93 4.73
C GLU A 267 -27.80 13.41 4.54
N TYR A 268 -28.54 12.66 5.35
CA TYR A 268 -28.65 11.21 5.22
C TYR A 268 -29.29 10.84 3.87
N PHE A 269 -30.39 11.49 3.48
CA PHE A 269 -31.06 11.24 2.20
C PHE A 269 -30.13 11.49 1.01
N ILE A 270 -29.38 12.60 1.01
CA ILE A 270 -28.37 12.89 -0.01
C ILE A 270 -27.32 11.77 -0.08
N SER A 271 -26.83 11.30 1.07
CA SER A 271 -25.85 10.22 1.13
C SER A 271 -26.37 8.89 0.57
N THR A 272 -27.69 8.62 0.63
CA THR A 272 -28.24 7.36 0.12
C THR A 272 -28.10 7.19 -1.39
N HIS A 273 -28.08 8.29 -2.15
CA HIS A 273 -28.00 8.27 -3.61
C HIS A 273 -26.68 7.68 -4.09
N GLY A 274 -25.57 8.19 -3.54
CA GLY A 274 -24.23 7.69 -3.86
C GLY A 274 -24.00 6.27 -3.36
N ALA A 275 -24.46 5.94 -2.15
CA ALA A 275 -24.34 4.59 -1.60
C ALA A 275 -25.11 3.55 -2.43
N ARG A 276 -26.35 3.85 -2.83
CA ARG A 276 -27.18 2.96 -3.65
C ARG A 276 -26.57 2.74 -5.04
N LYS A 277 -26.06 3.80 -5.68
CA LYS A 277 -25.37 3.69 -6.97
C LYS A 277 -24.12 2.82 -6.85
N GLY A 278 -23.30 3.03 -5.83
CA GLY A 278 -22.11 2.22 -5.57
C GLY A 278 -22.42 0.73 -5.39
N LEU A 279 -23.44 0.41 -4.58
CA LEU A 279 -23.91 -0.96 -4.37
C LEU A 279 -24.43 -1.61 -5.66
N ALA A 280 -25.24 -0.87 -6.43
CA ALA A 280 -25.79 -1.36 -7.69
C ALA A 280 -24.69 -1.58 -8.75
N ASP A 281 -23.75 -0.64 -8.90
CA ASP A 281 -22.64 -0.75 -9.84
C ASP A 281 -21.72 -1.92 -9.46
N THR A 282 -21.48 -2.14 -8.17
CA THR A 282 -20.72 -3.30 -7.68
C THR A 282 -21.42 -4.61 -8.09
N ALA A 283 -22.74 -4.71 -7.89
CA ALA A 283 -23.49 -5.91 -8.24
C ALA A 283 -23.52 -6.16 -9.75
N LEU A 284 -23.70 -5.12 -10.57
CA LEU A 284 -23.81 -5.25 -12.02
C LEU A 284 -22.45 -5.52 -12.69
N LYS A 285 -21.43 -4.71 -12.38
CA LYS A 285 -20.14 -4.77 -13.08
C LYS A 285 -19.28 -5.99 -12.70
N THR A 286 -19.58 -6.65 -11.58
CA THR A 286 -18.91 -7.92 -11.22
C THR A 286 -19.10 -8.97 -12.31
N ALA A 287 -20.29 -9.01 -12.95
CA ALA A 287 -20.55 -9.93 -14.05
C ALA A 287 -19.69 -9.61 -15.28
N ASP A 288 -19.51 -8.33 -15.61
CA ASP A 288 -18.70 -7.90 -16.75
C ASP A 288 -17.22 -8.25 -16.59
N ALA A 289 -16.67 -8.05 -15.38
CA ALA A 289 -15.28 -8.41 -15.08
C ALA A 289 -15.05 -9.93 -15.12
N GLY A 290 -15.99 -10.72 -14.61
CA GLY A 290 -15.95 -12.18 -14.73
C GLY A 290 -16.05 -12.64 -16.19
N TYR A 291 -16.90 -11.99 -16.98
CA TYR A 291 -17.04 -12.29 -18.41
C TYR A 291 -15.79 -11.94 -19.21
N LEU A 292 -15.12 -10.82 -18.91
CA LEU A 292 -13.82 -10.46 -19.48
C LEU A 292 -12.78 -11.53 -19.18
N THR A 293 -12.69 -11.97 -17.92
CA THR A 293 -11.75 -13.02 -17.50
C THR A 293 -11.96 -14.31 -18.28
N ARG A 294 -13.22 -14.72 -18.47
CA ARG A 294 -13.56 -15.89 -19.29
C ARG A 294 -13.10 -15.73 -20.75
N ARG A 295 -13.34 -14.57 -21.37
CA ARG A 295 -12.89 -14.30 -22.74
C ARG A 295 -11.37 -14.28 -22.87
N LEU A 296 -10.66 -13.71 -21.89
CA LEU A 296 -9.19 -13.73 -21.87
C LEU A 296 -8.68 -15.16 -21.78
N HIS A 297 -9.30 -15.99 -20.96
CA HIS A 297 -8.96 -17.40 -20.83
C HIS A 297 -9.20 -18.17 -22.13
N ASP A 298 -10.37 -17.99 -22.77
CA ASP A 298 -10.73 -18.65 -24.03
C ASP A 298 -9.69 -18.38 -25.14
N VAL A 299 -9.08 -17.18 -25.17
CA VAL A 299 -8.05 -16.80 -26.15
C VAL A 299 -6.65 -17.26 -25.75
N ALA A 300 -6.32 -17.24 -24.45
CA ALA A 300 -4.97 -17.48 -23.97
C ALA A 300 -4.68 -18.94 -23.57
N GLN A 301 -5.68 -19.80 -23.42
CA GLN A 301 -5.51 -21.17 -22.89
C GLN A 301 -4.49 -22.03 -23.66
N ASP A 302 -4.32 -21.80 -24.96
CA ASP A 302 -3.41 -22.56 -25.82
C ASP A 302 -1.94 -22.09 -25.74
N VAL A 303 -1.66 -21.03 -24.97
CA VAL A 303 -0.31 -20.47 -24.81
C VAL A 303 0.42 -21.19 -23.68
N ILE A 304 1.30 -22.11 -24.04
CA ILE A 304 2.09 -22.96 -23.13
C ILE A 304 3.58 -22.82 -23.49
N ILE A 305 4.48 -23.00 -22.52
CA ILE A 305 5.91 -23.10 -22.78
C ILE A 305 6.25 -24.45 -23.42
N THR A 306 6.78 -24.44 -24.64
CA THR A 306 7.02 -25.67 -25.42
C THR A 306 8.49 -26.01 -25.62
N GLU A 307 9.37 -25.02 -25.58
CA GLU A 307 10.81 -25.16 -25.81
C GLU A 307 11.59 -24.16 -24.96
N ASP A 308 12.90 -24.38 -24.79
CA ASP A 308 13.75 -23.48 -23.99
C ASP A 308 14.09 -22.18 -24.74
N ASP A 309 14.53 -22.30 -25.99
CA ASP A 309 14.99 -21.18 -26.81
C ASP A 309 14.52 -21.35 -28.27
N CYS A 310 13.83 -20.35 -28.79
CA CYS A 310 13.39 -20.31 -30.20
C CYS A 310 14.48 -19.77 -31.14
N GLY A 311 15.60 -19.26 -30.60
CA GLY A 311 16.71 -18.72 -31.39
C GLY A 311 16.47 -17.32 -31.97
N THR A 312 15.35 -16.66 -31.65
CA THR A 312 15.04 -15.33 -32.18
C THR A 312 16.09 -14.30 -31.75
N LEU A 313 16.52 -13.47 -32.71
CA LEU A 313 17.37 -12.30 -32.47
C LEU A 313 16.55 -11.01 -32.40
N ARG A 314 15.21 -11.12 -32.42
CA ARG A 314 14.32 -9.98 -32.37
C ARG A 314 13.93 -9.73 -30.91
N GLY A 315 14.07 -8.48 -30.47
CA GLY A 315 13.60 -8.02 -29.16
C GLY A 315 12.62 -6.88 -29.25
N LEU A 316 12.24 -6.40 -28.07
CA LEU A 316 11.58 -5.12 -27.87
C LEU A 316 12.53 -4.23 -27.07
N GLN A 317 12.72 -3.00 -27.53
CA GLN A 317 13.41 -1.98 -26.75
C GLN A 317 12.48 -1.46 -25.67
N ILE A 318 12.89 -1.62 -24.41
CA ILE A 318 12.18 -1.13 -23.24
C ILE A 318 12.96 0.02 -22.62
N SER A 319 12.25 1.10 -22.33
CA SER A 319 12.71 2.25 -21.56
C SER A 319 11.94 2.35 -20.24
N ALA A 320 12.42 3.19 -19.32
CA ALA A 320 11.58 3.64 -18.20
C ALA A 320 10.27 4.26 -18.74
N LEU A 321 9.17 4.04 -18.01
CA LEU A 321 7.87 4.65 -18.34
C LEU A 321 7.83 6.04 -17.68
N LYS A 322 7.81 7.09 -18.50
CA LYS A 322 7.77 8.48 -18.03
C LYS A 322 6.43 9.10 -18.39
N ASP A 323 5.78 9.74 -17.42
CA ASP A 323 4.66 10.64 -17.66
C ASP A 323 5.15 12.08 -17.45
N ASN A 324 5.39 12.78 -18.55
CA ASN A 324 6.13 14.04 -18.59
C ASN A 324 7.54 13.93 -17.98
N GLU A 325 7.77 14.55 -16.81
CA GLU A 325 9.04 14.52 -16.08
C GLU A 325 9.06 13.48 -14.95
N ASP A 326 7.91 12.93 -14.59
CA ASP A 326 7.80 11.94 -13.51
C ASP A 326 8.00 10.53 -14.06
N ILE A 327 8.95 9.80 -13.47
CA ILE A 327 9.17 8.39 -13.77
C ILE A 327 8.09 7.60 -13.04
N VAL A 328 7.15 7.02 -13.79
CA VAL A 328 6.06 6.19 -13.23
C VAL A 328 6.59 4.80 -12.90
N GLU A 329 7.34 4.19 -13.81
CA GLU A 329 8.01 2.90 -13.59
C GLU A 329 9.48 2.99 -14.03
N PRO A 330 10.43 2.68 -13.13
CA PRO A 330 11.85 2.68 -13.46
C PRO A 330 12.20 1.55 -14.44
N LEU A 331 13.32 1.70 -15.14
CA LEU A 331 13.77 0.71 -16.12
C LEU A 331 14.03 -0.65 -15.45
N SER A 332 14.64 -0.64 -14.27
CA SER A 332 14.98 -1.82 -13.46
C SER A 332 13.78 -2.73 -13.19
N GLU A 333 12.62 -2.18 -12.84
CA GLU A 333 11.39 -2.95 -12.59
C GLU A 333 10.82 -3.57 -13.87
N ARG A 334 10.88 -2.84 -15.00
CA ARG A 334 10.32 -3.31 -16.28
C ARG A 334 11.13 -4.44 -16.92
N ILE A 335 12.44 -4.47 -16.68
CA ILE A 335 13.35 -5.47 -17.25
C ILE A 335 13.57 -6.69 -16.32
N LEU A 336 13.19 -6.59 -15.05
CA LEU A 336 13.42 -7.64 -14.06
C LEU A 336 12.80 -8.98 -14.49
N GLY A 337 13.59 -10.06 -14.42
CA GLY A 337 13.17 -11.40 -14.79
C GLY A 337 12.98 -11.62 -16.30
N ARG A 338 13.38 -10.67 -17.14
CA ARG A 338 13.41 -10.82 -18.61
C ARG A 338 14.78 -11.28 -19.08
N VAL A 339 14.86 -11.71 -20.33
CA VAL A 339 16.11 -12.15 -20.96
C VAL A 339 16.57 -11.11 -21.98
N THR A 340 17.84 -10.71 -21.94
CA THR A 340 18.41 -9.77 -22.92
C THR A 340 18.62 -10.42 -24.28
N VAL A 341 18.47 -9.65 -25.37
CA VAL A 341 18.85 -10.12 -26.71
C VAL A 341 20.34 -9.91 -26.96
N HIS A 342 20.86 -8.75 -26.55
CA HIS A 342 22.23 -8.32 -26.78
C HIS A 342 23.00 -8.19 -25.47
N ASP A 343 24.34 -8.24 -25.58
CA ASP A 343 25.24 -7.91 -24.49
C ASP A 343 25.05 -6.45 -24.07
N VAL A 344 24.85 -6.22 -22.78
CA VAL A 344 24.71 -4.88 -22.20
C VAL A 344 26.02 -4.51 -21.52
N TYR A 345 26.63 -3.42 -22.00
CA TYR A 345 27.89 -2.89 -21.46
C TYR A 345 27.63 -1.60 -20.69
N ASN A 346 28.40 -1.39 -19.63
CA ASN A 346 28.42 -0.11 -18.94
C ASN A 346 29.05 0.96 -19.86
N PRO A 347 28.36 2.09 -20.14
CA PRO A 347 28.89 3.12 -21.05
C PRO A 347 30.16 3.82 -20.52
N LEU A 348 30.36 3.84 -19.19
CA LEU A 348 31.49 4.51 -18.55
C LEU A 348 32.70 3.57 -18.41
N THR A 349 32.49 2.37 -17.86
CA THR A 349 33.59 1.43 -17.56
C THR A 349 33.89 0.48 -18.71
N LYS A 350 32.97 0.34 -19.68
CA LYS A 350 32.99 -0.67 -20.76
C LYS A 350 33.00 -2.12 -20.26
N GLU A 351 32.67 -2.34 -18.99
CA GLU A 351 32.52 -3.68 -18.44
C GLU A 351 31.18 -4.28 -18.88
N LEU A 352 31.19 -5.59 -19.12
CA LEU A 352 29.99 -6.34 -19.46
C LEU A 352 29.12 -6.51 -18.22
N ILE A 353 27.89 -5.99 -18.24
CA ILE A 353 26.93 -6.11 -17.14
C ILE A 353 26.17 -7.43 -17.26
N VAL A 354 25.63 -7.72 -18.45
CA VAL A 354 24.89 -8.96 -18.74
C VAL A 354 25.13 -9.40 -20.18
N ALA A 355 25.40 -10.70 -20.36
CA ALA A 355 25.56 -11.32 -21.66
C ALA A 355 24.20 -11.58 -22.33
N GLY A 356 24.14 -11.47 -23.65
CA GLY A 356 22.96 -11.76 -24.45
C GLY A 356 22.46 -13.19 -24.19
N GLY A 357 21.14 -13.33 -24.03
CA GLY A 357 20.50 -14.61 -23.73
C GLY A 357 20.49 -14.99 -22.24
N SER A 358 20.95 -14.11 -21.35
CA SER A 358 20.92 -14.31 -19.89
C SER A 358 19.72 -13.63 -19.24
N GLU A 359 19.24 -14.20 -18.13
CA GLU A 359 18.19 -13.62 -17.29
C GLU A 359 18.71 -12.39 -16.53
N ILE A 360 17.89 -11.34 -16.47
CA ILE A 360 18.14 -10.14 -15.68
C ILE A 360 17.62 -10.35 -14.26
N ASN A 361 18.54 -10.60 -13.33
CA ASN A 361 18.27 -10.71 -11.90
C ASN A 361 18.23 -9.33 -11.22
N GLU A 362 17.81 -9.28 -9.96
CA GLU A 362 17.71 -8.03 -9.17
C GLU A 362 19.04 -7.27 -9.10
N GLU A 363 20.17 -7.97 -8.96
CA GLU A 363 21.50 -7.37 -8.92
C GLU A 363 21.88 -6.74 -10.27
N ILE A 364 21.55 -7.41 -11.37
CA ILE A 364 21.80 -6.94 -12.73
C ILE A 364 20.89 -5.76 -13.06
N ALA A 365 19.60 -5.83 -12.68
CA ALA A 365 18.65 -4.75 -12.87
C ALA A 365 19.07 -3.48 -12.13
N ALA A 366 19.53 -3.62 -10.87
CA ALA A 366 20.06 -2.50 -10.09
C ALA A 366 21.34 -1.93 -10.72
N ALA A 367 22.28 -2.78 -11.16
CA ALA A 367 23.48 -2.34 -11.85
C ALA A 367 23.17 -1.59 -13.16
N ILE A 368 22.13 -1.98 -13.90
CA ILE A 368 21.68 -1.26 -15.10
C ILE A 368 21.10 0.11 -14.71
N ASP A 369 20.31 0.20 -13.64
CA ASP A 369 19.70 1.45 -13.18
C ASP A 369 20.73 2.46 -12.66
N GLU A 370 21.84 1.98 -12.08
CA GLU A 370 22.98 2.81 -11.66
C GLU A 370 23.76 3.40 -12.85
N THR A 371 23.60 2.82 -14.04
CA THR A 371 24.22 3.32 -15.27
C THR A 371 23.30 4.28 -16.02
N SER A 372 23.89 5.08 -16.92
CA SER A 372 23.14 6.00 -17.79
C SER A 372 22.49 5.30 -19.00
N ILE A 373 22.07 4.04 -18.86
CA ILE A 373 21.45 3.26 -19.94
C ILE A 373 19.96 3.59 -19.95
N GLU A 374 19.47 4.19 -21.04
CA GLU A 374 18.07 4.57 -21.15
C GLU A 374 17.17 3.46 -21.72
N THR A 375 17.75 2.57 -22.53
CA THR A 375 17.01 1.52 -23.24
C THR A 375 17.76 0.20 -23.21
N VAL A 376 17.00 -0.89 -22.99
CA VAL A 376 17.52 -2.26 -23.07
C VAL A 376 16.63 -3.07 -24.00
N GLU A 377 17.26 -3.83 -24.90
CA GLU A 377 16.55 -4.73 -25.81
C GLU A 377 16.38 -6.10 -25.15
N ILE A 378 15.13 -6.42 -24.83
CA ILE A 378 14.74 -7.67 -24.18
C ILE A 378 13.98 -8.58 -25.15
N ARG A 379 14.06 -9.88 -24.91
CA ARG A 379 13.18 -10.85 -25.58
C ARG A 379 11.74 -10.67 -25.10
N SER A 380 10.81 -10.90 -26.03
CA SER A 380 9.38 -10.78 -25.76
C SER A 380 8.61 -11.92 -26.39
N VAL A 381 7.52 -12.29 -25.71
CA VAL A 381 6.52 -13.26 -26.18
C VAL A 381 5.96 -12.88 -27.56
N LEU A 382 5.85 -11.59 -27.88
CA LEU A 382 5.35 -11.11 -29.18
C LEU A 382 6.32 -11.35 -30.35
N THR A 383 7.60 -11.51 -30.04
CA THR A 383 8.70 -11.67 -31.02
C THR A 383 9.24 -13.10 -31.05
N CYS A 384 8.55 -14.02 -30.34
CA CYS A 384 8.91 -15.42 -30.27
C CYS A 384 8.62 -16.13 -31.60
N GLU A 385 9.57 -16.92 -32.09
CA GLU A 385 9.46 -17.67 -33.35
C GLU A 385 9.09 -19.15 -33.14
N ALA A 386 8.73 -19.54 -31.92
CA ALA A 386 8.23 -20.87 -31.60
C ALA A 386 6.96 -21.20 -32.42
N LYS A 387 6.92 -22.37 -33.05
CA LYS A 387 5.80 -22.77 -33.93
C LYS A 387 4.49 -23.05 -33.18
N LYS A 388 4.58 -23.47 -31.92
CA LYS A 388 3.45 -23.75 -31.04
C LYS A 388 3.82 -23.24 -29.65
N GLY A 389 2.96 -22.43 -29.04
CA GLY A 389 3.24 -21.85 -27.73
C GLY A 389 4.36 -20.81 -27.77
N VAL A 390 5.15 -20.77 -26.70
CA VAL A 390 6.22 -19.77 -26.49
C VAL A 390 7.46 -20.47 -25.94
N CYS A 391 8.66 -19.93 -26.17
CA CYS A 391 9.87 -20.46 -25.55
C CYS A 391 10.13 -19.86 -24.15
N ALA A 392 10.86 -20.59 -23.31
CA ALA A 392 11.17 -20.17 -21.94
C ALA A 392 11.92 -18.83 -21.91
N LYS A 393 12.90 -18.62 -22.79
CA LYS A 393 13.68 -17.37 -22.84
C LYS A 393 12.89 -16.14 -23.32
N CYS A 394 11.87 -16.31 -24.16
CA CYS A 394 11.02 -15.18 -24.59
C CYS A 394 10.00 -14.78 -23.51
N TYR A 395 9.64 -15.71 -22.62
CA TYR A 395 8.81 -15.42 -21.46
C TYR A 395 9.64 -14.85 -20.30
N GLY A 396 10.72 -15.54 -19.93
CA GLY A 396 11.60 -15.20 -18.82
C GLY A 396 11.25 -15.93 -17.53
N ARG A 397 11.32 -15.21 -16.42
CA ARG A 397 11.11 -15.69 -15.05
C ARG A 397 9.63 -15.94 -14.77
N ASN A 398 9.34 -17.07 -14.16
CA ASN A 398 8.05 -17.32 -13.51
C ASN A 398 7.98 -16.52 -12.20
N LEU A 399 7.06 -15.55 -12.17
CA LEU A 399 6.89 -14.63 -11.04
C LEU A 399 6.34 -15.31 -9.76
N ALA A 400 5.77 -16.52 -9.87
CA ALA A 400 5.26 -17.26 -8.72
C ALA A 400 6.38 -18.04 -7.98
N THR A 401 7.33 -18.58 -8.72
CA THR A 401 8.43 -19.40 -8.16
C THR A 401 9.75 -18.65 -8.03
N GLY A 402 9.89 -17.54 -8.78
CA GLY A 402 11.11 -16.75 -8.83
C GLY A 402 12.25 -17.45 -9.57
N ARG A 403 11.95 -18.37 -10.48
CA ARG A 403 12.94 -19.06 -11.34
C ARG A 403 12.54 -18.93 -12.81
N MET A 404 13.44 -19.23 -13.74
CA MET A 404 13.08 -19.38 -15.15
C MET A 404 11.91 -20.37 -15.31
N VAL A 405 11.03 -20.05 -16.24
CA VAL A 405 9.81 -20.82 -16.50
C VAL A 405 10.15 -22.23 -16.99
N ASP A 406 9.40 -23.23 -16.51
CA ASP A 406 9.60 -24.63 -16.89
C ASP A 406 8.82 -24.99 -18.17
N ILE A 407 9.33 -25.98 -18.91
CA ILE A 407 8.63 -26.51 -20.09
C ILE A 407 7.34 -27.20 -19.66
N GLY A 408 6.23 -26.87 -20.34
CA GLY A 408 4.89 -27.37 -20.04
C GLY A 408 4.05 -26.43 -19.18
N GLU A 409 4.60 -25.30 -18.74
CA GLU A 409 3.85 -24.33 -17.93
C GLU A 409 2.81 -23.56 -18.76
N ALA A 410 1.57 -23.52 -18.27
CA ALA A 410 0.42 -22.91 -18.94
C ALA A 410 0.37 -21.38 -18.72
N VAL A 411 1.37 -20.67 -19.26
CA VAL A 411 1.56 -19.22 -19.06
C VAL A 411 0.38 -18.37 -19.53
N GLY A 412 -0.38 -18.80 -20.54
CA GLY A 412 -1.56 -18.09 -21.00
C GLY A 412 -2.71 -18.11 -20.00
N VAL A 413 -2.91 -19.24 -19.31
CA VAL A 413 -3.89 -19.35 -18.22
C VAL A 413 -3.49 -18.43 -17.07
N ILE A 414 -2.23 -18.46 -16.66
CA ILE A 414 -1.68 -17.61 -15.59
C ILE A 414 -1.84 -16.12 -15.94
N ALA A 415 -1.55 -15.74 -17.19
CA ALA A 415 -1.70 -14.36 -17.66
C ALA A 415 -3.16 -13.90 -17.65
N SER A 416 -4.09 -14.75 -18.10
CA SER A 416 -5.53 -14.42 -18.11
C SER A 416 -6.08 -14.16 -16.71
N GLN A 417 -5.66 -14.97 -15.73
CA GLN A 417 -6.06 -14.80 -14.33
C GLN A 417 -5.42 -13.57 -13.69
N SER A 418 -4.14 -13.34 -13.97
CA SER A 418 -3.39 -12.17 -13.48
C SER A 418 -3.98 -10.83 -13.95
N ILE A 419 -4.74 -10.82 -15.04
CA ILE A 419 -5.48 -9.62 -15.51
C ILE A 419 -6.91 -9.62 -14.94
N GLY A 420 -7.58 -10.77 -14.99
CA GLY A 420 -9.00 -10.91 -14.65
C GLY A 420 -9.33 -10.75 -13.17
N GLU A 421 -8.54 -11.36 -12.28
CA GLU A 421 -8.76 -11.25 -10.84
C GLU A 421 -8.58 -9.80 -10.35
N PRO A 422 -7.48 -9.09 -10.67
CA PRO A 422 -7.35 -7.68 -10.29
C PRO A 422 -8.42 -6.80 -10.92
N GLY A 423 -8.81 -7.03 -12.17
CA GLY A 423 -9.90 -6.28 -12.82
C GLY A 423 -11.23 -6.41 -12.07
N THR A 424 -11.54 -7.62 -11.59
CA THR A 424 -12.74 -7.87 -10.76
C THR A 424 -12.60 -7.18 -9.41
N GLN A 425 -11.43 -7.26 -8.77
CA GLN A 425 -11.18 -6.61 -7.48
C GLN A 425 -11.25 -5.08 -7.56
N LEU A 426 -10.71 -4.47 -8.60
CA LEU A 426 -10.78 -3.03 -8.85
C LEU A 426 -12.23 -2.58 -8.98
N THR A 427 -13.04 -3.33 -9.72
CA THR A 427 -14.48 -3.08 -9.88
C THR A 427 -15.24 -3.19 -8.56
N LEU A 428 -14.87 -4.14 -7.69
CA LEU A 428 -15.51 -4.29 -6.39
C LEU A 428 -15.09 -3.19 -5.39
N ARG A 429 -13.82 -2.76 -5.39
CA ARG A 429 -13.28 -1.80 -4.42
C ARG A 429 -13.58 -0.35 -4.74
N THR A 430 -13.51 0.06 -6.01
CA THR A 430 -13.63 1.48 -6.40
C THR A 430 -15.01 2.08 -6.17
N PHE A 431 -16.08 1.28 -6.20
CA PHE A 431 -17.45 1.80 -6.16
C PHE A 431 -18.13 1.69 -4.78
N HIS A 432 -17.50 1.03 -3.80
CA HIS A 432 -18.06 0.84 -2.45
C HIS A 432 -17.71 1.96 -1.45
N VAL A 433 -17.18 3.10 -1.90
CA VAL A 433 -16.75 4.22 -1.02
C VAL A 433 -17.93 5.08 -0.51
N GLY A 434 -19.15 4.53 -0.46
CA GLY A 434 -20.29 5.17 0.22
C GLY A 434 -20.75 6.51 -0.39
N GLY A 435 -20.45 6.76 -1.66
CA GLY A 435 -20.95 7.91 -2.41
C GLY A 435 -20.15 9.21 -2.27
N THR A 436 -19.02 9.21 -1.54
CA THR A 436 -18.21 10.42 -1.36
C THR A 436 -17.38 10.72 -2.60
N ALA A 437 -17.45 11.95 -3.10
CA ALA A 437 -16.62 12.39 -4.21
C ALA A 437 -15.22 12.75 -3.68
N SER A 438 -14.25 11.87 -3.90
CA SER A 438 -12.83 12.20 -3.84
C SER A 438 -12.35 12.38 -5.29
N ASN A 439 -11.48 13.34 -5.57
CA ASN A 439 -10.81 13.39 -6.88
C ASN A 439 -9.93 12.14 -7.01
N ILE A 440 -10.42 11.15 -7.75
CA ILE A 440 -9.82 9.82 -7.99
C ILE A 440 -8.48 9.89 -8.74
N ALA A 441 -7.97 11.09 -9.05
CA ALA A 441 -6.73 11.26 -9.81
C ALA A 441 -5.45 10.82 -9.09
N VAL A 442 -5.47 10.57 -7.76
CA VAL A 442 -4.23 10.34 -6.99
C VAL A 442 -4.04 8.88 -6.51
N ASP A 443 -5.09 8.07 -6.44
CA ASP A 443 -5.01 6.69 -5.92
C ASP A 443 -4.75 5.63 -7.00
N ALA A 444 -4.40 6.04 -8.22
CA ALA A 444 -3.97 5.14 -9.30
C ALA A 444 -2.46 4.84 -9.28
N SER A 445 -1.82 4.91 -8.12
CA SER A 445 -0.50 4.34 -7.89
C SER A 445 -0.68 2.99 -7.19
N ILE A 446 -0.46 1.91 -7.95
CA ILE A 446 -0.29 0.55 -7.40
C ILE A 446 1.11 0.44 -6.83
#